data_AF-A0A174RRW0-F1
#
_entry.id   AF-A0A174RRW0-F1
#
_cell.length_a   1.000
_cell.length_b   1.000
_cell.length_c   1.000
_cell.angle_alpha   90.00
_cell.angle_beta   90.00
_cell.angle_gamma   90.00
#
_symmetry.space_group_name_H-M   'P 1'
#
loop_
_entity.id
_entity.type
_entity.pdbx_description
1 polymer ?
#
loop_
_entity_poly.entity_id
_entity_poly.type
_entity_poly.pdbx_seq_one_letter_code
_entity_poly.pdbx_strand_id
1 'polypeptide(L)'
;MKIEHFYYDEQEKWLAQMKAAMEKHDAKLSEEERTLEQKKSDMELQNIIQNAEREEKQTYRIVNTEKYCWFKNITKRVIQFAQLSGCNIKIETLSSMDAVIKMQTGCIWLLSDGEAAQQDKRVIQELIDQAEHVYIGNSEREGKKVLDMEFVFRLYEKLKKTEN
;
A
#
# COMPACT_ATOMS: atom_id res chain seq x y z
N MET A 1 19.79 28.53 -15.52
CA MET A 1 18.31 28.51 -15.57
C MET A 1 17.84 27.45 -14.58
N LYS A 2 17.03 27.83 -13.58
CA LYS A 2 16.47 26.92 -12.58
C LYS A 2 14.95 26.89 -12.81
N ILE A 3 14.39 25.72 -13.08
CA ILE A 3 12.95 25.51 -13.24
C ILE A 3 12.49 24.67 -12.06
N GLU A 4 11.59 25.21 -11.24
CA GLU A 4 10.97 24.53 -10.10
C GLU A 4 9.45 24.58 -10.31
N HIS A 5 8.79 23.44 -10.20
CA HIS A 5 7.33 23.31 -10.25
C HIS A 5 6.86 22.52 -9.02
N PHE A 6 5.92 23.10 -8.27
CA PHE A 6 5.39 22.53 -7.03
C PHE A 6 3.98 21.97 -7.28
N TYR A 7 3.92 20.87 -8.04
CA TYR A 7 2.64 20.25 -8.43
C TYR A 7 1.76 19.83 -7.25
N TYR A 8 2.38 19.46 -6.12
CA TYR A 8 1.65 19.12 -4.90
C TYR A 8 0.84 20.32 -4.37
N ASP A 9 1.49 21.48 -4.25
CA ASP A 9 0.85 22.70 -3.75
C ASP A 9 -0.29 23.17 -4.68
N GLU A 10 -0.12 22.99 -6.00
CA GLU A 10 -1.16 23.27 -6.99
C GLU A 10 -2.35 22.33 -6.84
N GLN A 11 -2.11 21.03 -6.60
CA GLN A 11 -3.15 20.05 -6.33
C GLN A 11 -3.90 20.35 -5.03
N GLU A 12 -3.20 20.72 -3.95
CA GLU A 12 -3.86 21.10 -2.69
C GLU A 12 -4.79 22.30 -2.87
N LYS A 13 -4.34 23.33 -3.61
CA LYS A 13 -5.19 24.49 -3.94
C LYS A 13 -6.42 24.08 -4.73
N TRP A 14 -6.26 23.20 -5.73
CA TRP A 14 -7.36 22.73 -6.56
C TRP A 14 -8.38 21.92 -5.73
N LEU A 15 -7.91 21.03 -4.86
CA LEU A 15 -8.76 20.25 -3.94
C LEU A 15 -9.53 21.17 -2.97
N ALA A 16 -8.87 22.19 -2.42
CA ALA A 16 -9.51 23.16 -1.54
C ALA A 16 -10.62 23.95 -2.27
N GLN A 17 -10.38 24.37 -3.52
CA GLN A 17 -11.39 25.03 -4.35
C GLN A 17 -12.57 24.12 -4.66
N MET A 18 -12.31 22.86 -4.99
CA MET A 18 -13.34 21.88 -5.28
C MET A 18 -14.22 21.62 -4.04
N LYS A 19 -13.62 21.48 -2.86
CA LYS A 19 -14.33 21.35 -1.59
C LYS A 19 -15.20 22.58 -1.27
N ALA A 20 -14.66 23.78 -1.43
CA ALA A 20 -15.41 25.01 -1.21
C ALA A 20 -16.57 25.18 -2.21
N ALA A 21 -16.42 24.70 -3.45
CA ALA A 21 -17.49 24.69 -4.43
C ALA A 21 -18.60 23.70 -4.06
N MET A 22 -18.25 22.51 -3.56
CA MET A 22 -19.21 21.54 -3.04
C MET A 22 -19.99 22.10 -1.84
N GLU A 23 -19.30 22.67 -0.85
CA GLU A 23 -19.97 23.28 0.32
C GLU A 23 -20.96 24.39 -0.07
N LYS A 24 -20.61 25.21 -1.07
CA LYS A 24 -21.50 26.24 -1.62
C LYS A 24 -22.68 25.67 -2.40
N HIS A 25 -22.50 24.54 -3.07
CA HIS A 25 -23.57 23.83 -3.75
C HIS A 25 -24.54 23.25 -2.71
N ASP A 26 -24.02 22.56 -1.71
CA ASP A 26 -24.81 21.94 -0.65
C ASP A 26 -25.60 22.96 0.17
N ALA A 27 -25.09 24.16 0.37
CA ALA A 27 -25.78 25.25 1.07
C ALA A 27 -26.98 25.82 0.28
N LYS A 28 -27.06 25.59 -1.03
CA LYS A 28 -28.15 26.08 -1.90
C LYS A 28 -29.26 25.05 -2.11
N LEU A 29 -28.98 23.78 -1.83
CA LEU A 29 -29.94 22.71 -2.00
C LEU A 29 -31.01 22.76 -0.91
N SER A 30 -32.25 22.53 -1.31
CA SER A 30 -33.33 22.23 -0.37
C SER A 30 -33.10 20.89 0.33
N GLU A 31 -33.79 20.65 1.44
CA GLU A 31 -33.69 19.40 2.18
C GLU A 31 -34.09 18.19 1.31
N GLU A 32 -35.09 18.35 0.46
CA GLU A 32 -35.53 17.31 -0.49
C GLU A 32 -34.43 16.99 -1.53
N GLU A 33 -33.81 18.01 -2.15
CA GLU A 33 -32.74 17.82 -3.12
C GLU A 33 -31.50 17.16 -2.50
N ARG A 34 -31.11 17.57 -1.28
CA ARG A 34 -30.03 16.92 -0.52
C ARG A 34 -30.30 15.44 -0.29
N THR A 35 -31.52 15.08 0.11
CA THR A 35 -31.86 13.67 0.33
C THR A 35 -31.86 12.86 -0.96
N LEU A 36 -32.21 13.48 -2.09
CA LEU A 36 -32.18 12.84 -3.40
C LEU A 36 -30.74 12.58 -3.87
N GLU A 37 -29.86 13.57 -3.75
CA GLU A 37 -28.44 13.43 -4.09
C GLU A 37 -27.74 12.40 -3.20
N GLN A 38 -28.01 12.42 -1.89
CA GLN A 38 -27.46 11.41 -0.98
C GLN A 38 -27.92 10.01 -1.36
N LYS A 39 -29.22 9.81 -1.63
CA LYS A 39 -29.75 8.51 -2.08
C LYS A 39 -29.09 8.04 -3.38
N LYS A 40 -28.81 8.95 -4.31
CA LYS A 40 -28.11 8.63 -5.55
C LYS A 40 -26.67 8.20 -5.29
N SER A 41 -25.93 8.97 -4.48
CA SER A 41 -24.55 8.64 -4.08
C SER A 41 -24.48 7.30 -3.34
N ASP A 42 -25.41 7.04 -2.42
CA ASP A 42 -25.47 5.79 -1.66
C ASP A 42 -25.73 4.60 -2.60
N MET A 43 -26.61 4.77 -3.58
CA MET A 43 -26.89 3.75 -4.60
C MET A 43 -25.67 3.49 -5.51
N GLU A 44 -24.96 4.54 -5.92
CA GLU A 44 -23.72 4.41 -6.69
C GLU A 44 -22.64 3.67 -5.89
N LEU A 45 -22.46 4.02 -4.62
CA LEU A 45 -21.54 3.33 -3.72
C LEU A 45 -21.92 1.85 -3.54
N GLN A 46 -23.20 1.57 -3.33
CA GLN A 46 -23.70 0.18 -3.23
C GLN A 46 -23.43 -0.60 -4.52
N ASN A 47 -23.62 0.00 -5.70
CA ASN A 47 -23.34 -0.65 -6.97
C ASN A 47 -21.84 -0.96 -7.13
N ILE A 48 -20.95 -0.04 -6.74
CA ILE A 48 -19.49 -0.27 -6.77
C ILE A 48 -19.12 -1.44 -5.86
N ILE A 49 -19.64 -1.47 -4.63
CA ILE A 49 -19.37 -2.54 -3.67
C ILE A 49 -19.88 -3.88 -4.22
N GLN A 50 -21.12 -3.92 -4.71
CA GLN A 50 -21.70 -5.15 -5.27
C GLN A 50 -20.92 -5.66 -6.49
N ASN A 51 -20.41 -4.78 -7.34
CA ASN A 51 -19.57 -5.15 -8.46
C ASN A 51 -18.23 -5.74 -7.99
N ALA A 52 -17.56 -5.10 -7.03
CA ALA A 52 -16.32 -5.61 -6.45
C ALA A 52 -16.52 -6.99 -5.78
N GLU A 53 -17.60 -7.16 -5.02
CA GLU A 53 -17.95 -8.46 -4.42
C GLU A 53 -18.24 -9.53 -5.47
N ARG A 54 -18.92 -9.16 -6.57
CA ARG A 54 -19.20 -10.08 -7.67
C ARG A 54 -17.91 -10.53 -8.35
N GLU A 55 -17.01 -9.60 -8.65
CA GLU A 55 -15.70 -9.90 -9.22
C GLU A 55 -14.89 -10.83 -8.31
N GLU A 56 -14.90 -10.59 -6.99
CA GLU A 56 -14.24 -11.47 -6.03
C GLU A 56 -14.85 -12.87 -6.01
N LYS A 57 -16.19 -12.99 -6.00
CA LYS A 57 -16.89 -14.27 -6.09
C LYS A 57 -16.62 -15.00 -7.41
N GLN A 58 -16.34 -14.28 -8.49
CA GLN A 58 -16.00 -14.81 -9.82
C GLN A 58 -14.50 -15.01 -10.05
N THR A 59 -13.69 -14.91 -8.99
CA THR A 59 -12.24 -15.11 -9.09
C THR A 59 -11.78 -16.24 -8.18
N TYR A 60 -11.08 -17.22 -8.73
CA TYR A 60 -10.29 -18.18 -7.94
C TYR A 60 -8.91 -17.63 -7.66
N ARG A 61 -8.38 -17.94 -6.47
CA ARG A 61 -6.99 -17.68 -6.09
C ARG A 61 -6.26 -19.01 -6.05
N ILE A 62 -5.21 -19.15 -6.86
CA ILE A 62 -4.35 -20.33 -6.85
C ILE A 62 -2.97 -19.89 -6.40
N VAL A 63 -2.35 -20.65 -5.49
CA VAL A 63 -1.00 -20.36 -4.99
C VAL A 63 -0.03 -20.29 -6.18
N ASN A 64 0.67 -19.16 -6.29
CA ASN A 64 1.80 -19.04 -7.20
C ASN A 64 3.01 -19.68 -6.52
N THR A 65 3.36 -20.89 -6.97
CA THR A 65 4.43 -21.68 -6.34
C THR A 65 5.80 -20.99 -6.45
N GLU A 66 6.08 -20.33 -7.57
CA GLU A 66 7.35 -19.62 -7.79
C GLU A 66 7.51 -18.44 -6.82
N LYS A 67 6.51 -17.56 -6.74
CA LYS A 67 6.50 -16.44 -5.79
C LYS A 67 6.54 -16.92 -4.35
N TYR A 68 5.82 -17.98 -4.01
CA TYR A 68 5.85 -18.55 -2.67
C TYR A 68 7.25 -19.09 -2.32
N CYS A 69 7.90 -19.81 -3.23
CA CYS A 69 9.27 -20.29 -3.07
C CYS A 69 10.27 -19.14 -2.92
N TRP A 70 10.15 -18.11 -3.77
CA TRP A 70 10.95 -16.90 -3.67
C TRP A 70 10.76 -16.20 -2.31
N PHE A 71 9.51 -16.01 -1.87
CA PHE A 71 9.18 -15.36 -0.60
C PHE A 71 9.79 -16.11 0.59
N LYS A 72 9.71 -17.45 0.58
CA LYS A 72 10.34 -18.30 1.60
C LYS A 72 11.86 -18.15 1.63
N ASN A 73 12.50 -17.98 0.47
CA ASN A 73 13.94 -17.81 0.36
C ASN A 73 14.40 -16.42 0.83
N ILE A 74 13.72 -15.36 0.40
CA ILE A 74 14.07 -13.98 0.79
C ILE A 74 13.85 -13.75 2.29
N THR A 75 12.83 -14.36 2.89
CA THR A 75 12.52 -14.28 4.33
C THR A 75 13.75 -14.52 5.21
N LYS A 76 14.56 -15.54 4.91
CA LYS A 76 15.78 -15.85 5.68
C LYS A 76 16.82 -14.72 5.60
N ARG A 77 17.01 -14.17 4.40
CA ARG A 77 17.95 -13.08 4.14
C ARG A 77 17.49 -11.77 4.77
N VAL A 78 16.17 -11.50 4.79
CA VAL A 78 15.62 -10.31 5.43
C VAL A 78 15.76 -10.38 6.95
N ILE A 79 15.59 -11.55 7.57
CA ILE A 79 15.85 -11.71 9.01
C ILE A 79 17.32 -11.41 9.33
N GLN A 80 18.26 -11.93 8.52
CA GLN A 80 19.68 -11.64 8.68
C GLN A 80 19.98 -10.14 8.50
N PHE A 81 19.44 -9.54 7.44
CA PHE A 81 19.56 -8.11 7.19
C PHE A 81 19.04 -7.27 8.38
N ALA A 82 17.88 -7.63 8.92
CA ALA A 82 17.26 -6.93 10.05
C ALA A 82 18.13 -7.03 11.31
N GLN A 83 18.73 -8.19 11.58
CA GLN A 83 19.68 -8.36 12.69
C GLN A 83 20.92 -7.47 12.52
N LEU A 84 21.52 -7.44 11.33
CA LEU A 84 22.71 -6.64 11.06
C LEU A 84 22.41 -5.13 11.08
N SER A 85 21.24 -4.75 10.61
CA SER A 85 20.83 -3.35 10.44
C SER A 85 20.07 -2.79 11.64
N GLY A 86 19.93 -3.56 12.73
CA GLY A 86 19.20 -3.15 13.94
C GLY A 86 17.72 -2.84 13.70
N CYS A 87 17.09 -3.51 12.73
CA CYS A 87 15.69 -3.31 12.40
C CYS A 87 14.79 -4.23 13.23
N ASN A 88 13.66 -3.70 13.71
CA ASN A 88 12.54 -4.54 14.11
C ASN A 88 11.92 -5.16 12.85
N ILE A 89 11.51 -6.41 12.93
CA ILE A 89 10.89 -7.11 11.80
C ILE A 89 9.68 -7.93 12.23
N LYS A 90 8.65 -7.94 11.38
CA LYS A 90 7.50 -8.82 11.47
C LYS A 90 7.22 -9.40 10.09
N ILE A 91 7.06 -10.72 10.00
CA ILE A 91 6.77 -11.41 8.74
C ILE A 91 5.52 -12.23 8.94
N GLU A 92 4.52 -12.04 8.08
CA GLU A 92 3.22 -12.68 8.20
C GLU A 92 2.74 -13.17 6.83
N THR A 93 2.03 -14.30 6.82
CA THR A 93 1.23 -14.74 5.67
C THR A 93 -0.22 -14.70 6.10
N LEU A 94 -1.03 -13.94 5.37
CA LEU A 94 -2.45 -13.74 5.64
C LEU A 94 -3.28 -14.89 5.07
N SER A 95 -4.50 -15.07 5.58
CA SER A 95 -5.47 -16.03 5.04
C SER A 95 -5.84 -15.74 3.57
N SER A 96 -5.67 -14.49 3.12
CA SER A 96 -5.86 -14.05 1.74
C SER A 96 -4.82 -14.58 0.75
N MET A 97 -3.79 -15.30 1.23
CA MET A 97 -2.57 -15.69 0.51
C MET A 97 -1.65 -14.51 0.15
N ASP A 98 -1.90 -13.33 0.71
CA ASP A 98 -0.92 -12.26 0.71
C ASP A 98 0.10 -12.51 1.83
N ALA A 99 1.31 -12.01 1.67
CA ALA A 99 2.33 -12.01 2.69
C ALA A 99 2.88 -10.61 2.89
N VAL A 100 3.31 -10.33 4.11
CA VAL A 100 3.73 -9.00 4.52
C VAL A 100 5.04 -9.10 5.28
N ILE A 101 6.00 -8.27 4.89
CA ILE A 101 7.23 -8.02 5.64
C ILE A 101 7.15 -6.59 6.13
N LYS A 102 7.04 -6.41 7.45
CA LYS A 102 7.12 -5.11 8.10
C LYS A 102 8.47 -4.93 8.75
N MET A 103 9.07 -3.77 8.56
CA MET A 103 10.35 -3.40 9.12
C MET A 103 10.22 -2.04 9.80
N GLN A 104 10.81 -1.89 10.98
CA GLN A 104 10.86 -0.60 11.68
C GLN A 104 12.30 -0.28 12.07
N THR A 105 12.71 0.96 11.82
CA THR A 105 14.07 1.43 12.12
C THR A 105 14.06 2.91 12.52
N GLY A 106 15.07 3.36 13.24
CA GLY A 106 15.25 4.79 13.56
C GLY A 106 15.67 5.63 12.34
N CYS A 107 16.32 5.01 11.35
CA CYS A 107 16.75 5.65 10.11
C CYS A 107 16.95 4.60 9.00
N ILE A 108 16.77 4.99 7.72
CA ILE A 108 17.23 4.16 6.59
C ILE A 108 18.61 4.64 6.16
N TRP A 109 19.55 3.71 6.07
CA TRP A 109 20.81 3.89 5.38
C TRP A 109 20.65 3.47 3.91
N LEU A 110 20.20 4.40 3.05
CA LEU A 110 20.07 4.15 1.60
C LEU A 110 21.42 4.26 0.86
N LEU A 111 22.45 4.82 1.51
CA LEU A 111 23.75 5.08 0.91
C LEU A 111 24.79 4.04 1.35
N SER A 112 25.66 3.67 0.41
CA SER A 112 26.80 2.81 0.67
C SER A 112 27.95 3.63 1.24
N ASP A 113 28.04 3.71 2.55
CA ASP A 113 29.23 4.20 3.27
C ASP A 113 30.39 3.16 3.32
N GLY A 114 30.15 1.94 2.83
CA GLY A 114 31.12 0.86 2.82
C GLY A 114 31.02 -0.07 4.03
N GLU A 115 30.13 0.19 4.98
CA GLU A 115 30.04 -0.60 6.23
C GLU A 115 29.17 -1.86 6.10
N ALA A 116 28.15 -1.85 5.21
CA ALA A 116 27.32 -3.02 4.92
C ALA A 116 27.71 -3.72 3.60
N ALA A 117 27.80 -5.06 3.63
CA ALA A 117 28.14 -5.86 2.46
C ALA A 117 27.11 -5.67 1.33
N GLN A 118 27.57 -5.64 0.08
CA GLN A 118 26.70 -5.40 -1.09
C GLN A 118 25.53 -6.39 -1.17
N GLN A 119 25.70 -7.60 -0.65
CA GLN A 119 24.67 -8.64 -0.62
C GLN A 119 23.51 -8.30 0.33
N ASP A 120 23.77 -7.61 1.44
CA ASP A 120 22.76 -7.19 2.41
C ASP A 120 21.91 -6.05 1.83
N LYS A 121 22.53 -5.14 1.08
CA LYS A 121 21.86 -4.03 0.38
C LYS A 121 20.91 -4.51 -0.72
N ARG A 122 21.21 -5.63 -1.38
CA ARG A 122 20.34 -6.21 -2.41
C ARG A 122 19.00 -6.70 -1.84
N VAL A 123 18.94 -7.04 -0.55
CA VAL A 123 17.70 -7.52 0.07
C VAL A 123 16.58 -6.49 -0.05
N ILE A 124 16.85 -5.22 0.28
CA ILE A 124 15.84 -4.15 0.16
C ILE A 124 15.42 -3.93 -1.30
N GLN A 125 16.38 -3.94 -2.23
CA GLN A 125 16.07 -3.81 -3.66
C GLN A 125 15.18 -4.96 -4.14
N GLU A 126 15.47 -6.20 -3.77
CA GLU A 126 14.67 -7.37 -4.12
C GLU A 126 13.27 -7.32 -3.50
N LEU A 127 13.13 -6.80 -2.28
CA LEU A 127 11.82 -6.58 -1.67
C LEU A 127 11.01 -5.55 -2.45
N ILE A 128 11.63 -4.43 -2.86
CA ILE A 128 10.95 -3.39 -3.66
C ILE A 128 10.55 -3.91 -5.04
N ASP A 129 11.44 -4.68 -5.68
CA ASP A 129 11.22 -5.22 -7.03
C ASP A 129 10.05 -6.21 -7.09
N GLN A 130 9.86 -7.00 -6.03
CA GLN A 130 8.88 -8.09 -6.03
C GLN A 130 7.59 -7.76 -5.28
N ALA A 131 7.54 -6.68 -4.50
CA ALA A 131 6.35 -6.28 -3.77
C ALA A 131 5.29 -5.66 -4.70
N GLU A 132 4.03 -6.05 -4.52
CA GLU A 132 2.90 -5.37 -5.16
C GLU A 132 2.66 -3.98 -4.57
N HIS A 133 2.93 -3.83 -3.27
CA HIS A 133 2.80 -2.55 -2.57
C HIS A 133 3.95 -2.36 -1.59
N VAL A 134 4.50 -1.14 -1.59
CA VAL A 134 5.47 -0.69 -0.61
C VAL A 134 4.89 0.53 0.11
N TYR A 135 4.74 0.41 1.42
CA TYR A 135 4.40 1.54 2.28
C TYR A 135 5.64 1.99 3.03
N ILE A 136 5.90 3.31 3.00
CA ILE A 136 6.94 3.95 3.80
C ILE A 136 6.26 5.07 4.57
N GLY A 137 6.42 5.05 5.89
CA GLY A 137 5.81 6.03 6.76
C GLY A 137 6.56 6.19 8.06
N ASN A 138 6.01 7.01 8.93
CA ASN A 138 6.52 7.19 10.28
C ASN A 138 5.46 6.80 11.29
N SER A 139 5.89 6.14 12.36
CA SER A 139 5.06 5.92 13.54
C SER A 139 5.83 6.31 14.80
N GLU A 140 5.14 6.18 15.93
CA GLU A 140 5.73 6.37 17.25
C GLU A 140 5.74 5.04 17.99
N ARG A 141 6.90 4.70 18.55
CA ARG A 141 7.08 3.53 19.41
C ARG A 141 7.85 3.93 20.65
N GLU A 142 7.26 3.71 21.81
CA GLU A 142 7.87 4.06 23.11
C GLU A 142 8.33 5.52 23.17
N GLY A 143 7.53 6.44 22.60
CA GLY A 143 7.85 7.88 22.58
C GLY A 143 8.91 8.30 21.56
N LYS A 144 9.37 7.40 20.68
CA LYS A 144 10.35 7.68 19.64
C LYS A 144 9.72 7.59 18.26
N LYS A 145 10.02 8.57 17.39
CA LYS A 145 9.70 8.48 15.97
C LYS A 145 10.53 7.37 15.35
N VAL A 146 9.84 6.43 14.71
CA VAL A 146 10.44 5.36 13.93
C VAL A 146 9.96 5.46 12.50
N LEU A 147 10.76 4.97 11.58
CA LEU A 147 10.34 4.76 10.21
C LEU A 147 9.80 3.35 10.06
N ASP A 148 8.63 3.23 9.45
CA ASP A 148 8.01 1.98 9.07
C ASP A 148 8.15 1.76 7.57
N MET A 149 8.54 0.53 7.21
CA MET A 149 8.49 0.03 5.86
C MET A 149 7.65 -1.24 5.85
N GLU A 150 6.69 -1.33 4.94
CA GLU A 150 5.85 -2.50 4.78
C GLU A 150 5.82 -2.92 3.31
N PHE A 151 6.22 -4.17 3.06
CA PHE A 151 6.28 -4.79 1.75
C PHE A 151 5.19 -5.86 1.69
N VAL A 152 4.24 -5.68 0.77
CA VAL A 152 3.12 -6.60 0.58
C VAL A 152 3.33 -7.41 -0.69
N PHE A 153 3.23 -8.73 -0.55
CA PHE A 153 3.45 -9.72 -1.59
C PHE A 153 2.18 -10.52 -1.85
N ARG A 154 1.77 -10.64 -3.11
CA ARG A 154 0.66 -11.50 -3.53
C ARG A 154 1.21 -12.86 -3.92
N LEU A 155 1.04 -13.87 -3.06
CA LEU A 155 1.56 -15.23 -3.31
C LEU A 155 0.59 -16.11 -4.11
N TYR A 156 -0.36 -15.50 -4.82
CA TYR A 156 -1.37 -16.19 -5.61
C TYR A 156 -1.59 -15.51 -6.96
N GLU A 157 -2.12 -16.29 -7.91
CA GLU A 157 -2.66 -15.80 -9.17
C GLU A 157 -4.18 -15.77 -9.12
N LYS A 158 -4.76 -14.79 -9.82
CA LYS A 158 -6.21 -14.65 -9.98
C LYS A 158 -6.62 -15.30 -11.29
N LEU A 159 -7.54 -16.25 -11.22
CA LEU A 159 -8.16 -16.88 -12.39
C LEU A 159 -9.65 -16.56 -12.39
N LYS A 160 -10.18 -16.12 -13.53
CA LYS A 160 -11.63 -15.92 -13.69
C LYS A 160 -12.32 -17.28 -13.72
N LYS A 161 -13.46 -17.40 -13.02
CA LYS A 161 -14.35 -18.54 -13.18
C LYS A 161 -14.92 -18.49 -14.60
N THR A 162 -14.58 -19.45 -15.44
CA THR A 162 -15.31 -19.65 -16.70
C THR A 162 -16.71 -20.16 -16.37
N GLU A 163 -17.72 -19.45 -16.87
CA GLU A 163 -19.10 -19.93 -16.85
C GLU A 163 -19.16 -21.16 -17.77
N ASN A 164 -19.45 -22.33 -17.18
CA ASN A 164 -19.83 -23.54 -17.93
C ASN A 164 -21.34 -23.53 -18.17
#